data_AF-A0AA87W1I0-F1
#
_entry.id   AF-A0AA87W1I0-F1
#
_cell.length_a   1.000
_cell.length_b   1.000
_cell.length_c   1.000
_cell.angle_alpha   90.00
_cell.angle_beta   90.00
_cell.angle_gamma   90.00
#
_symmetry.space_group_name_H-M   'P 1'
#
loop_
_entity.id
_entity.type
_entity.pdbx_description
1 polymer ?
#
loop_
_entity_poly.entity_id
_entity_poly.type
_entity_poly.pdbx_seq_one_letter_code
_entity_poly.pdbx_strand_id
1 'polypeptide(L)'
;MTSQAGVVTDADLANFFAASSGIVMPYDTTPISITVSLLYVDPSSGQVRVEWSKGYNTAAIPTGTPVPIPGGLISRGSNNQVLANQYLIYSHVSYLYTNATLVVLRSGVNLTDDSYTRPRQKSCVFYPSIPQTNICPTA
;
A
#
# COMPACT_ATOMS: atom_id res chain seq x y z
N MET A 1 -7.57 6.07 -4.42
CA MET A 1 -7.61 6.07 -5.91
C MET A 1 -7.29 4.68 -6.47
N THR A 2 -6.23 4.02 -6.00
CA THR A 2 -5.80 2.66 -6.39
C THR A 2 -6.91 1.60 -6.33
N SER A 3 -7.78 1.62 -5.32
CA SER A 3 -8.85 0.62 -5.17
C SER A 3 -9.90 0.62 -6.27
N GLN A 4 -9.99 1.70 -7.06
CA GLN A 4 -10.94 1.82 -8.17
C GLN A 4 -10.31 1.50 -9.52
N ALA A 5 -9.01 1.26 -9.58
CA ALA A 5 -8.31 0.93 -10.80
C ALA A 5 -8.26 -0.59 -11.01
N GLY A 6 -8.42 -1.04 -12.26
CA GLY A 6 -8.10 -2.43 -12.63
C GLY A 6 -6.61 -2.63 -12.91
N VAL A 7 -5.98 -1.59 -13.45
CA VAL A 7 -4.54 -1.52 -13.71
C VAL A 7 -4.09 -0.14 -13.25
N VAL A 8 -2.93 -0.05 -12.59
CA VAL A 8 -2.28 1.22 -12.25
C VAL A 8 -0.92 1.27 -12.93
N THR A 9 -0.56 2.39 -13.53
CA THR A 9 0.76 2.63 -14.12
C THR A 9 1.64 3.46 -13.18
N ASP A 10 2.93 3.60 -13.52
CA ASP A 10 3.80 4.54 -12.81
C ASP A 10 3.27 5.97 -12.86
N ALA A 11 2.70 6.38 -14.00
CA ALA A 11 2.10 7.70 -14.15
C ALA A 11 0.87 7.87 -13.23
N ASP A 12 0.04 6.84 -13.09
CA ASP A 12 -1.12 6.88 -12.18
C ASP A 12 -0.67 7.01 -10.72
N LEU A 13 0.32 6.22 -10.30
CA LEU A 13 0.84 6.27 -8.93
C LEU A 13 1.52 7.62 -8.64
N ALA A 14 2.25 8.20 -9.61
CA ALA A 14 2.82 9.53 -9.49
C ALA A 14 1.72 10.61 -9.38
N ASN A 15 0.63 10.49 -10.14
CA ASN A 15 -0.51 11.39 -10.04
C ASN A 15 -1.23 11.27 -8.68
N PHE A 16 -1.34 10.06 -8.12
CA PHE A 16 -1.90 9.87 -6.78
C PHE A 16 -1.04 10.54 -5.72
N PHE A 17 0.28 10.47 -5.84
CA PHE A 17 1.20 11.22 -4.99
C PHE A 17 1.05 12.73 -5.16
N ALA A 18 0.99 13.22 -6.41
CA ALA A 18 0.80 14.65 -6.66
C ALA A 18 -0.51 15.15 -6.02
N ALA A 19 -1.58 14.37 -6.12
CA ALA A 19 -2.86 14.68 -5.46
C ALA A 19 -2.76 14.65 -3.92
N SER A 20 -2.05 13.68 -3.33
CA SER A 20 -1.89 13.60 -1.88
C SER A 20 -1.01 14.71 -1.31
N SER A 21 -0.03 15.21 -2.09
CA SER A 21 0.81 16.34 -1.67
C SER A 21 0.02 17.63 -1.44
N GLY A 22 -1.13 17.80 -2.10
CA GLY A 22 -2.06 18.91 -1.83
C GLY A 22 -2.70 18.87 -0.44
N ILE A 23 -2.79 17.70 0.20
CA ILE A 23 -3.40 17.55 1.54
C ILE A 23 -2.49 18.11 2.63
N VAL A 24 -1.17 17.98 2.46
CA VAL A 24 -0.20 18.46 3.45
C VAL A 24 0.18 19.93 3.27
N MET A 25 -0.37 20.63 2.27
CA MET A 25 -0.13 22.05 2.15
C MET A 25 -0.61 22.80 3.41
N PRO A 26 0.13 23.81 3.89
CA PRO A 26 1.31 24.44 3.28
C PRO A 26 2.68 23.85 3.71
N TYR A 27 2.72 22.64 4.28
CA TYR A 27 3.98 22.03 4.73
C TYR A 27 4.81 21.49 3.55
N ASP A 28 6.13 21.46 3.72
CA ASP A 28 7.06 20.90 2.73
C ASP A 28 6.76 19.42 2.51
N THR A 29 6.60 19.01 1.25
CA THR A 29 6.28 17.65 0.82
C THR A 29 7.52 16.81 0.54
N THR A 30 8.71 17.42 0.49
CA THR A 30 9.99 16.77 0.21
C THR A 30 10.27 15.55 1.11
N PRO A 31 9.99 15.58 2.42
CA PRO A 31 10.27 14.43 3.29
C PRO A 31 9.12 13.41 3.33
N ILE A 32 8.12 13.49 2.44
CA ILE A 32 7.08 12.45 2.35
C ILE A 32 7.65 11.23 1.64
N SER A 33 7.49 10.07 2.27
CA SER A 33 7.67 8.75 1.66
C SER A 33 6.33 8.03 1.62
N ILE A 34 6.01 7.41 0.48
CA ILE A 34 4.77 6.63 0.31
C ILE A 34 5.12 5.27 -0.26
N THR A 35 4.52 4.22 0.28
CA THR A 35 4.56 2.87 -0.31
C THR A 35 3.14 2.43 -0.59
N VAL A 36 2.87 1.99 -1.83
CA VAL A 36 1.61 1.34 -2.21
C VAL A 36 1.93 -0.08 -2.65
N SER A 37 1.22 -1.05 -2.10
CA SER A 37 1.43 -2.47 -2.41
C SER A 37 0.10 -3.18 -2.63
N LEU A 38 0.09 -4.15 -3.53
CA LEU A 38 -0.93 -5.19 -3.54
C LEU A 38 -0.43 -6.36 -2.69
N LEU A 39 -1.27 -6.77 -1.75
CA LEU A 39 -1.05 -7.92 -0.90
C LEU A 39 -2.00 -9.05 -1.30
N TYR A 40 -1.50 -10.27 -1.25
CA TYR A 40 -2.29 -11.49 -1.40
C TYR A 40 -2.36 -12.25 -0.08
N VAL A 41 -3.52 -12.81 0.24
CA VAL A 41 -3.72 -13.69 1.39
C VAL A 41 -3.73 -15.13 0.90
N ASP A 42 -2.79 -15.93 1.38
CA ASP A 42 -2.72 -17.36 1.13
C ASP A 42 -3.89 -18.08 1.83
N PRO A 43 -4.79 -18.76 1.10
CA PRO A 43 -5.94 -19.44 1.69
C PRO A 43 -5.56 -20.67 2.53
N SER A 44 -4.39 -21.25 2.31
CA SER A 44 -3.93 -22.45 3.04
C SER A 44 -3.37 -22.11 4.42
N SER A 45 -2.63 -21.01 4.51
CA SER A 45 -1.91 -20.62 5.73
C SER A 45 -2.48 -19.38 6.41
N GLY A 46 -3.25 -18.56 5.69
CA GLY A 46 -3.65 -17.22 6.12
C GLY A 46 -2.52 -16.20 6.14
N GLN A 47 -1.33 -16.55 5.66
CA GLN A 47 -0.22 -15.62 5.56
C GLN A 47 -0.44 -14.63 4.42
N VAL A 48 0.00 -13.40 4.64
CA VAL A 48 -0.15 -12.31 3.69
C VAL A 48 1.20 -11.92 3.15
N ARG A 49 1.30 -11.75 1.84
CA ARG A 49 2.55 -11.41 1.15
C ARG A 49 2.36 -10.35 0.08
N VAL A 50 3.44 -9.65 -0.24
CA VAL A 50 3.46 -8.64 -1.31
C VAL A 50 3.43 -9.31 -2.68
N GLU A 51 2.49 -8.92 -3.53
CA GLU A 51 2.45 -9.28 -4.96
C GLU A 51 3.24 -8.29 -5.80
N TRP A 52 2.95 -6.99 -5.60
CA TRP A 52 3.74 -5.91 -6.15
C TRP A 52 3.75 -4.75 -5.17
N SER A 53 4.78 -3.92 -5.28
CA SER A 53 4.91 -2.70 -4.49
C SER A 53 5.54 -1.59 -5.31
N LYS A 54 5.16 -0.36 -5.02
CA LYS A 54 5.83 0.85 -5.50
C LYS A 54 6.07 1.80 -4.35
N GLY A 55 7.31 2.28 -4.23
CA GLY A 55 7.68 3.35 -3.32
C GLY A 55 7.81 4.69 -4.06
N TYR A 56 7.50 5.77 -3.36
CA TYR A 56 7.79 7.16 -3.69
C TYR A 56 8.69 7.73 -2.60
N ASN A 57 9.86 8.25 -2.97
CA ASN A 57 10.92 8.66 -2.03
C ASN A 57 11.30 7.57 -1.01
N THR A 58 11.08 6.29 -1.36
CA THR A 58 11.46 5.12 -0.59
C THR A 58 11.54 3.91 -1.51
N ALA A 59 12.22 2.85 -1.07
CA ALA A 59 12.28 1.61 -1.81
C ALA A 59 10.93 0.89 -1.78
N ALA A 60 10.59 0.19 -2.87
CA ALA A 60 9.45 -0.72 -2.89
C ALA A 60 9.71 -1.94 -2.00
N ILE A 61 8.65 -2.52 -1.44
CA ILE A 61 8.75 -3.79 -0.70
C ILE A 61 8.95 -4.93 -1.71
N PRO A 62 9.92 -5.83 -1.54
CA PRO A 62 10.13 -6.94 -2.47
C PRO A 62 8.90 -7.85 -2.56
N THR A 63 8.57 -8.32 -3.76
CA THR A 63 7.54 -9.35 -3.98
C THR A 63 7.85 -10.61 -3.18
N GLY A 64 6.81 -11.26 -2.65
CA GLY A 64 6.90 -12.43 -1.78
C GLY A 64 7.18 -12.11 -0.31
N THR A 65 7.52 -10.86 0.03
CA THR A 65 7.76 -10.46 1.43
C THR A 65 6.48 -10.67 2.26
N PRO A 66 6.55 -11.40 3.39
CA PRO A 66 5.43 -11.51 4.32
C PRO A 66 5.13 -10.18 4.98
N VAL A 67 3.85 -9.81 5.06
CA VAL A 67 3.39 -8.57 5.69
C VAL A 67 2.37 -8.93 6.79
N PRO A 68 2.66 -8.62 8.07
CA PRO A 68 1.66 -8.79 9.11
C PRO A 68 0.53 -7.78 8.90
N ILE A 69 -0.72 -8.25 8.95
CA ILE A 69 -1.90 -7.39 8.89
C ILE A 69 -2.86 -7.73 10.05
N PRO A 70 -3.72 -6.78 10.47
CA PRO A 70 -4.78 -7.08 11.42
C PRO A 70 -5.65 -8.26 10.94
N GLY A 71 -5.81 -9.28 11.78
CA GLY A 71 -6.51 -10.52 11.41
C GLY A 71 -7.96 -10.31 10.97
N GLY A 72 -8.62 -9.24 11.40
CA GLY A 72 -9.97 -8.86 10.97
C GLY A 72 -10.08 -8.45 9.50
N LEU A 73 -8.96 -8.19 8.82
CA LEU A 73 -8.94 -7.89 7.38
C LEU A 73 -9.00 -9.16 6.52
N ILE A 74 -8.69 -10.32 7.10
CA ILE A 74 -8.75 -11.62 6.45
C ILE A 74 -10.19 -12.13 6.53
N SER A 75 -10.86 -12.23 5.38
CA SER A 75 -12.17 -12.87 5.29
C SER A 75 -12.05 -14.36 5.57
N ARG A 76 -12.91 -14.83 6.47
CA ARG A 76 -13.02 -16.24 6.86
C ARG A 76 -14.44 -16.73 6.62
N GLY A 77 -14.58 -18.00 6.28
CA GLY A 77 -15.87 -18.67 6.13
C GLY A 77 -16.42 -19.20 7.46
N SER A 78 -17.55 -19.90 7.39
CA SER A 78 -18.29 -20.41 8.55
C SER A 78 -17.50 -21.36 9.46
N ASN A 79 -16.53 -22.11 8.91
CA ASN A 79 -15.71 -23.05 9.68
C ASN A 79 -14.32 -22.46 9.97
N ASN A 80 -14.22 -21.13 10.01
CA ASN A 80 -13.00 -20.36 10.25
C ASN A 80 -11.90 -20.53 9.17
N GLN A 81 -12.21 -21.15 8.02
CA GLN A 81 -11.29 -21.27 6.88
C GLN A 81 -11.03 -19.91 6.22
N VAL A 82 -9.79 -19.66 5.79
CA VAL A 82 -9.44 -18.48 5.00
C VAL A 82 -10.02 -18.64 3.60
N LEU A 83 -10.74 -17.62 3.12
CA LEU A 83 -11.31 -17.65 1.78
C LEU A 83 -10.21 -17.45 0.71
N ALA A 84 -10.36 -18.07 -0.46
CA ALA A 84 -9.45 -17.84 -1.58
C ALA A 84 -9.66 -16.48 -2.26
N ASN A 85 -8.70 -16.07 -3.10
CA ASN A 85 -8.78 -14.87 -3.95
C ASN A 85 -8.96 -13.56 -3.17
N GLN A 86 -8.28 -13.47 -2.03
CA GLN A 86 -8.31 -12.27 -1.20
C GLN A 86 -7.09 -11.39 -1.50
N TYR A 87 -7.38 -10.14 -1.87
CA TYR A 87 -6.38 -9.14 -2.16
C TYR A 87 -6.66 -7.87 -1.36
N LEU A 88 -5.59 -7.24 -0.89
CA LEU A 88 -5.63 -5.97 -0.18
C LEU A 88 -4.66 -5.01 -0.84
N ILE A 89 -5.05 -3.74 -0.91
CA ILE A 89 -4.17 -2.65 -1.25
C ILE A 89 -3.72 -2.05 0.07
N TYR A 90 -2.43 -2.15 0.32
CA TYR A 90 -1.77 -1.54 1.45
C TYR A 90 -1.14 -0.21 1.03
N SER A 91 -1.36 0.83 1.82
CA SER A 91 -0.68 2.10 1.67
C SER A 91 -0.04 2.51 2.98
N HIS A 92 1.27 2.75 2.96
CA HIS A 92 2.02 3.31 4.06
C HIS A 92 2.50 4.70 3.68
N VAL A 93 2.29 5.68 4.56
CA VAL A 93 2.80 7.04 4.40
C VAL A 93 3.67 7.37 5.61
N SER A 94 4.83 7.97 5.37
CA SER A 94 5.74 8.47 6.39
C SER A 94 6.11 9.91 6.08
N TYR A 95 6.10 10.77 7.10
CA TYR A 95 6.44 12.18 6.99
C TYR A 95 7.24 12.65 8.19
N LEU A 96 8.46 13.13 7.95
CA LEU A 96 9.29 13.72 8.99
C LEU A 96 8.87 15.18 9.23
N TYR A 97 8.03 15.38 10.25
CA TYR A 97 7.66 16.73 10.69
C TYR A 97 8.78 17.31 11.55
N THR A 98 9.35 18.43 11.12
CA THR A 98 10.33 19.20 11.91
C THR A 98 9.78 20.60 12.19
N ASN A 99 9.94 21.08 13.42
CA ASN A 99 9.57 22.45 13.78
C ASN A 99 10.85 23.24 14.09
N ALA A 100 11.19 24.20 13.23
CA ALA A 100 12.40 25.01 13.36
C ALA A 100 12.38 25.95 14.58
N THR A 101 11.20 26.29 15.11
CA THR A 101 11.03 27.27 16.20
C THR A 101 11.03 26.66 17.61
N LEU A 102 10.70 25.37 17.76
CA LEU A 102 10.73 24.69 19.06
C LEU A 102 12.03 23.90 19.24
N VAL A 103 12.91 24.39 20.12
CA VAL A 103 14.23 23.78 20.40
C VAL A 103 14.14 22.29 20.79
N VAL A 104 13.01 21.87 21.37
CA VAL A 104 12.75 20.49 21.82
C VAL A 104 12.37 19.55 20.66
N LEU A 105 11.93 20.07 19.50
CA LEU A 105 11.52 19.29 18.32
C LEU A 105 12.54 19.32 17.17
N ARG A 106 13.79 19.71 17.44
CA ARG A 106 14.85 19.82 16.42
C ARG A 106 15.20 18.49 15.75
N SER A 107 14.95 17.34 16.39
CA SER A 107 15.17 16.02 15.78
C SER A 107 14.03 15.57 14.85
N GLY A 108 12.90 16.29 14.86
CA GLY A 108 11.69 15.90 14.14
C GLY A 108 10.90 14.76 14.78
N VAL A 109 9.64 14.63 14.37
CA VAL A 109 8.73 13.53 14.71
C VAL A 109 8.27 12.89 13.41
N ASN A 110 8.44 11.57 13.29
CA ASN A 110 7.97 10.85 12.12
C ASN A 110 6.48 10.54 12.30
N LEU A 111 5.65 11.15 11.48
CA LEU A 111 4.22 10.87 11.40
C LEU A 111 4.02 9.77 10.37
N THR A 112 3.33 8.71 10.76
CA THR A 112 3.05 7.57 9.87
C THR A 112 1.57 7.25 9.85
N ASP A 113 1.07 6.82 8.69
CA ASP A 113 -0.28 6.32 8.52
C ASP A 113 -0.29 5.06 7.67
N ASP A 114 -1.04 4.06 8.12
CA ASP A 114 -1.22 2.77 7.46
C ASP A 114 -2.68 2.57 7.09
N SER A 115 -2.95 2.31 5.82
CA SER A 115 -4.29 2.07 5.33
C SER A 115 -4.40 0.78 4.51
N TYR A 116 -5.52 0.09 4.67
CA TYR A 116 -5.84 -1.13 3.94
C TYR A 116 -7.18 -0.97 3.24
N THR A 117 -7.21 -1.22 1.95
CA THR A 117 -8.44 -1.20 1.15
C THR A 117 -8.55 -2.44 0.29
N ARG A 118 -9.77 -2.80 -0.12
CA ARG A 118 -9.98 -3.87 -1.10
C ARG A 118 -10.12 -3.27 -2.51
N PRO A 119 -9.60 -3.94 -3.55
CA PRO A 119 -9.98 -3.65 -4.93
C PRO A 119 -11.52 -3.66 -5.07
N ARG A 120 -12.10 -2.65 -5.74
CA ARG A 120 -13.55 -2.49 -5.88
C ARG A 120 -14.08 -2.86 -7.26
N GLN A 121 -13.32 -2.57 -8.32
CA GLN A 121 -13.73 -2.83 -9.70
C GLN A 121 -13.33 -4.21 -10.21
N LYS A 122 -12.29 -4.79 -9.62
CA LYS A 122 -11.68 -6.08 -10.00
C LYS A 122 -11.31 -6.85 -8.74
N SER A 123 -10.99 -8.14 -8.88
CA SER A 123 -10.48 -8.96 -7.78
C SER A 123 -9.09 -8.53 -7.31
N CYS A 124 -8.24 -8.06 -8.22
CA CYS A 124 -6.91 -7.53 -7.96
C CYS A 124 -6.64 -6.29 -8.82
N VAL A 125 -5.58 -5.56 -8.49
CA VAL A 125 -5.08 -4.42 -9.29
C VAL A 125 -3.77 -4.83 -9.94
N PHE A 126 -3.67 -4.72 -11.26
CA PHE A 126 -2.42 -5.00 -11.98
C PHE A 126 -1.50 -3.78 -11.98
N TYR A 127 -0.19 -4.03 -12.05
CA TYR A 127 0.83 -2.99 -12.18
C TYR A 127 1.80 -3.38 -13.32
N PRO A 128 1.98 -2.56 -14.37
CA PRO A 128 2.49 -2.97 -15.69
C PRO A 128 3.96 -3.38 -15.74
N SER A 129 4.68 -3.38 -14.61
CA SER A 129 6.02 -3.99 -14.52
C SER A 129 5.96 -5.51 -14.28
N ILE A 130 4.81 -6.06 -13.89
CA ILE A 130 4.57 -7.51 -13.88
C ILE A 130 4.04 -7.96 -15.26
N PRO A 131 4.43 -9.15 -15.76
CA PRO A 131 3.84 -9.69 -16.98
C PRO A 131 2.31 -9.68 -16.86
N GLN A 132 1.63 -8.98 -17.78
CA GLN A 132 0.17 -8.88 -17.78
C GLN A 132 -0.46 -10.19 -18.24
N THR A 133 -0.39 -11.23 -17.41
CA THR A 133 -1.39 -12.28 -17.46
C THR A 133 -2.65 -11.66 -16.88
N ASN A 134 -3.77 -11.65 -17.61
CA ASN A 134 -5.09 -11.15 -17.14
C ASN A 134 -5.67 -11.98 -15.97
N ILE A 135 -4.82 -12.62 -15.17
CA ILE A 135 -5.10 -13.51 -14.07
C ILE A 135 -4.41 -12.91 -12.84
N CYS A 136 -5.14 -12.76 -11.76
CA CYS A 136 -4.58 -12.23 -10.52
C CYS A 136 -3.47 -13.16 -10.01
N PRO A 137 -2.31 -12.61 -9.63
CA PRO A 137 -1.21 -13.43 -9.17
C PRO A 137 -1.57 -14.09 -7.84
N THR A 138 -1.10 -15.32 -7.66
CA THR A 138 -1.30 -16.15 -6.47
C THR A 138 -0.02 -16.84 -6.03
N ALA A 139 1.08 -16.63 -6.78
CA ALA A 139 2.39 -17.23 -6.57
C ALA A 139 3.32 -16.31 -5.79
#